data_AF-A0A497S9F1-F1
#
_entry.id   AF-A0A497S9F1-F1
#
_cell.length_a   1.000
_cell.length_b   1.000
_cell.length_c   1.000
_cell.angle_alpha   90.00
_cell.angle_beta   90.00
_cell.angle_gamma   90.00
#
_symmetry.space_group_name_H-M   'P 1'
#
loop_
_entity.id
_entity.type
_entity.pdbx_description
1 polymer ?
#
loop_
_entity_poly.entity_id
_entity_poly.type
_entity_poly.pdbx_seq_one_letter_code
_entity_poly.pdbx_strand_id
1 'polypeptide(L)' 'MNTGLCDICKKVAILYTCPLCGRRVCSEHFDIRRGVCVECIRGRYLRYLDR' A
#
# COMPACT_ATOMS: atom_id res chain seq x y z
N MET A 1 8.04 12.67 -11.81
CA MET A 1 7.01 12.02 -10.95
C MET A 1 6.63 10.70 -11.59
N ASN A 2 6.83 9.57 -10.90
CA ASN A 2 6.56 8.25 -11.48
C ASN A 2 5.08 7.89 -11.27
N THR A 3 4.25 8.16 -12.26
CA THR A 3 2.84 7.73 -12.31
C THR A 3 2.74 6.27 -12.78
N GLY A 4 1.79 5.52 -12.23
CA GLY A 4 1.54 4.13 -12.62
C GLY A 4 0.17 3.64 -12.16
N LEU A 5 -0.11 2.36 -12.38
CA LEU A 5 -1.36 1.73 -11.95
C LEU A 5 -1.32 1.35 -10.47
N CYS A 6 -2.33 1.76 -9.72
CA CYS A 6 -2.53 1.29 -8.36
C CYS A 6 -2.84 -0.21 -8.36
N ASP A 7 -2.11 -0.98 -7.57
CA ASP A 7 -2.28 -2.44 -7.51
C ASP A 7 -3.66 -2.86 -6.99
N ILE A 8 -4.37 -1.98 -6.28
CA ILE A 8 -5.70 -2.23 -5.70
C ILE A 8 -6.82 -1.80 -6.67
N CYS A 9 -6.93 -0.51 -7.01
CA CYS A 9 -8.04 0.00 -7.81
C CYS A 9 -7.77 0.03 -9.32
N LYS A 10 -6.56 -0.30 -9.77
CA LYS A 10 -6.12 -0.32 -11.17
C LYS A 10 -6.28 1.03 -11.90
N LYS A 11 -6.33 2.14 -11.17
CA LYS A 11 -6.32 3.50 -11.74
C LYS A 11 -4.90 4.03 -11.86
N VAL A 12 -4.65 4.87 -12.86
CA VAL A 12 -3.39 5.61 -13.01
C VAL A 12 -3.34 6.71 -11.95
N ALA A 13 -2.27 6.74 -11.16
CA ALA A 13 -2.05 7.74 -10.13
C ALA A 13 -0.55 7.89 -9.80
N ILE A 14 -0.22 8.87 -8.96
CA ILE A 14 1.05 8.86 -8.23
C ILE A 14 0.98 7.72 -7.22
N LEU A 15 2.00 6.86 -7.23
CA LEU A 15 2.01 5.65 -6.42
C LEU A 15 2.94 5.78 -5.21
N TYR A 16 2.51 5.20 -4.12
CA TYR A 16 3.25 4.98 -2.88
C TYR A 16 3.53 3.49 -2.73
N THR A 17 4.77 3.13 -2.43
CA THR A 17 5.15 1.74 -2.19
C THR A 17 4.90 1.39 -0.72
N CYS A 18 4.08 0.37 -0.46
CA CYS A 18 3.87 -0.15 0.87
C CYS A 18 5.12 -0.93 1.33
N PRO A 19 5.80 -0.51 2.41
CA PRO A 19 7.03 -1.18 2.85
C PRO A 19 6.79 -2.60 3.39
N LEU A 20 5.56 -2.92 3.81
CA LEU A 20 5.23 -4.25 4.36
C LEU A 20 5.00 -5.32 3.29
N CYS A 21 4.43 -4.95 2.14
CA CYS A 21 4.01 -5.93 1.12
C CYS A 21 4.54 -5.63 -0.29
N GLY A 22 5.22 -4.51 -0.49
CA GLY A 22 5.77 -4.09 -1.79
C GLY A 22 4.75 -3.57 -2.81
N ARG A 23 3.43 -3.61 -2.53
CA ARG A 23 2.40 -3.07 -3.43
C ARG A 23 2.59 -1.57 -3.65
N ARG A 24 2.36 -1.13 -4.89
CA ARG A 24 2.34 0.29 -5.28
C ARG A 24 0.90 0.76 -5.37
N VAL A 25 0.52 1.69 -4.51
CA VAL A 25 -0.88 2.09 -4.30
C VAL A 25 -1.05 3.60 -4.40
N CYS A 26 -2.21 4.07 -4.87
CA CYS A 26 -2.49 5.51 -4.86
C CYS A 26 -2.71 6.03 -3.43
N SER A 27 -2.73 7.35 -3.25
CA SER A 27 -2.97 8.00 -1.96
C SER A 27 -4.26 7.56 -1.27
N GLU A 28 -5.32 7.23 -2.01
CA GLU A 28 -6.58 6.72 -1.43
C GLU A 28 -6.41 5.36 -0.75
N HIS A 29 -5.45 4.56 -1.21
CA HIS A 29 -5.20 3.21 -0.69
C HIS A 29 -3.89 3.13 0.12
N PHE A 30 -3.21 4.26 0.31
CA PHE A 30 -2.04 4.39 1.17
C PHE A 30 -2.42 5.18 2.42
N ASP A 31 -2.31 4.54 3.58
CA ASP A 31 -2.52 5.23 4.85
C ASP A 31 -1.23 5.93 5.26
N ILE A 32 -1.20 7.26 5.13
CA ILE A 32 -0.03 8.08 5.43
C ILE A 32 0.28 8.07 6.93
N ARG A 33 -0.73 7.94 7.80
CA ARG A 33 -0.54 7.96 9.26
C ARG A 33 0.19 6.71 9.74
N ARG A 34 -0.10 5.57 9.13
CA ARG A 34 0.52 4.27 9.44
C ARG A 34 1.68 3.92 8.50
N GLY A 35 1.84 4.66 7.40
CA GLY A 35 2.89 4.45 6.40
C GLY A 35 2.73 3.18 5.56
N VAL A 36 1.53 2.61 5.45
CA VAL A 36 1.27 1.31 4.82
C VAL A 36 -0.05 1.30 4.04
N CYS A 37 -0.25 0.34 3.14
CA CYS A 37 -1.50 0.25 2.39
C CYS A 37 -2.67 -0.28 3.24
N VAL A 38 -3.89 0.09 2.84
CA VAL A 38 -5.13 -0.29 3.53
C VAL A 38 -5.33 -1.81 3.66
N GLU A 39 -4.82 -2.60 2.71
CA GLU A 39 -4.86 -4.08 2.77
C GLU A 39 -3.97 -4.65 3.89
N CYS A 40 -2.84 -4.00 4.20
CA CYS A 40 -1.98 -4.40 5.32
C CYS A 40 -2.62 -4.03 6.66
N ILE A 41 -3.30 -2.87 6.72
CA ILE A 41 -4.03 -2.42 7.90
C ILE A 41 -5.17 -3.38 8.26
N ARG A 42 -5.87 -3.91 7.25
CA ARG A 42 -7.00 -4.84 7.43
C ARG A 42 -6.61 -6.26 7.86
N GLY A 43 -5.33 -6.53 8.10
CA GLY A 43 -4.93 -7.73 8.86
C GLY A 43 -4.27 -8.87 8.08
N ARG A 44 -3.71 -8.64 6.88
CA ARG A 44 -2.94 -9.70 6.17
C ARG A 44 -1.45 -9.80 6.52
N TYR A 45 -0.88 -8.85 7.27
CA TYR A 45 0.57 -8.80 7.54
C TYR A 45 0.95 -8.71 9.02
N LEU A 46 0.00 -8.80 9.96
CA LEU A 46 0.30 -8.88 11.39
C LEU A 46 1.11 -10.13 11.78
N ARG A 47 1.22 -11.14 10.91
CA ARG A 47 2.03 -12.34 11.15
C ARG A 47 3.53 -12.19 10.91
N TYR A 48 4.00 -11.04 10.41
CA TYR A 48 5.44 -10.86 10.12
C TYR A 48 6.26 -10.34 11.31
N LEU A 49 5.61 -9.94 12.41
CA LEU A 49 6.26 -9.51 13.66
C LEU A 49 6.20 -10.57 14.77
N ASP A 50 5.55 -11.71 14.53
CA ASP A 50 5.49 -12.86 15.45
C ASP A 50 6.45 -14.00 15.03
N ARG A 51 7.55 -13.69 14.32
CA ARG A 51 8.58 -14.66 13.95
C ARG A 51 9.99 -14.13 14.19
#